data_AF-A0A803J4I9-F1
#
_entry.id   AF-A0A803J4I9-F1
#
_cell.length_a   1.000
_cell.length_b   1.000
_cell.length_c   1.000
_cell.angle_alpha   90.00
_cell.angle_beta   90.00
_cell.angle_gamma   90.00
#
_symmetry.space_group_name_H-M   'P 1'
#
loop_
_entity.id
_entity.type
_entity.pdbx_description
1 polymer ?
#
loop_
_entity_poly.entity_id
_entity_poly.type
_entity_poly.pdbx_seq_one_letter_code
_entity_poly.pdbx_strand_id
1 'polypeptide(L)'
;MVCVFLCIFVVVCILIGLCISSRTLVVIDTTRSYTHSGPTTSMALQGDDDSWSPPSESDLKILRARREHQDRISRLMGDYLLKGYRMLGDSCDTCGTILLQDKQKKLLCISCQELDSDTEKDNPVLNHQAALSQVRERQLCHPPCQENPPTDEVQPVSMPKPKSDSSPVKPDSILPSTDAIVLAESAVLDKLCWASHQLQATSSVEYSSQLCSLIGSCAQSLRFLRDLKH
;
A
#
# COMPACT_ATOMS: atom_id res chain seq x y z
N MET A 1 -44.94 -2.28 56.72
CA MET A 1 -45.10 -2.78 55.33
C MET A 1 -43.88 -2.55 54.43
N VAL A 2 -42.95 -1.65 54.75
CA VAL A 2 -41.78 -1.37 53.88
C VAL A 2 -40.68 -2.47 53.94
N CYS A 3 -40.48 -3.13 55.09
CA CYS A 3 -39.49 -4.22 55.20
C CYS A 3 -39.83 -5.48 54.39
N VAL A 4 -41.12 -5.73 54.12
CA VAL A 4 -41.54 -6.92 53.37
C VAL A 4 -41.23 -6.75 51.87
N PHE A 5 -41.33 -5.53 51.34
CA PHE A 5 -41.01 -5.24 49.94
C PHE A 5 -39.51 -5.30 49.63
N LEU A 6 -38.65 -4.90 50.57
CA LEU A 6 -37.20 -4.99 50.39
C LEU A 6 -36.70 -6.44 50.39
N CYS A 7 -37.28 -7.31 51.23
CA CYS A 7 -36.98 -8.74 51.21
C CYS A 7 -37.41 -9.40 49.90
N ILE A 8 -38.57 -9.02 49.34
CA ILE A 8 -39.03 -9.56 48.05
C ILE A 8 -38.13 -9.10 46.91
N PHE A 9 -37.67 -7.85 46.90
CA PHE A 9 -36.79 -7.34 45.84
C PHE A 9 -35.40 -8.01 45.85
N VAL A 10 -34.83 -8.25 47.03
CA VAL A 10 -33.53 -8.94 47.17
C VAL A 10 -33.66 -10.43 46.80
N VAL A 11 -34.76 -11.09 47.18
CA VAL A 11 -35.02 -12.48 46.80
C VAL A 11 -35.30 -12.63 45.29
N VAL A 12 -35.98 -11.68 44.66
CA VAL A 12 -36.21 -11.65 43.20
C VAL A 12 -34.91 -11.38 42.44
N CYS A 13 -34.04 -10.48 42.90
CA CYS A 13 -32.73 -10.27 42.29
C CYS A 13 -31.80 -11.50 42.43
N ILE A 14 -31.86 -12.20 43.56
CA ILE A 14 -31.09 -13.43 43.77
C ILE A 14 -31.64 -14.59 42.92
N LEU A 15 -32.96 -14.72 42.78
CA LEU A 15 -33.58 -15.73 41.91
C LEU A 15 -33.34 -15.48 40.41
N ILE A 16 -33.33 -14.21 39.97
CA ILE A 16 -32.98 -13.85 38.59
C ILE A 16 -31.47 -14.06 38.33
N GLY A 17 -30.62 -13.79 39.33
CA GLY A 17 -29.17 -14.06 39.24
C GLY A 17 -28.80 -15.54 39.26
N LEU A 18 -29.59 -16.40 39.92
CA LEU A 18 -29.36 -17.84 39.98
C LEU A 18 -30.06 -18.64 38.86
N CYS A 19 -31.12 -18.14 38.23
CA CYS A 19 -31.76 -18.81 37.08
C CYS A 19 -31.00 -18.65 35.75
N ILE A 20 -29.91 -17.87 35.70
CA ILE A 20 -28.93 -17.95 34.59
C ILE A 20 -28.07 -19.22 34.71
N SER A 21 -28.12 -19.94 35.85
CA SER A 21 -27.29 -21.12 36.12
C SER A 21 -27.93 -22.48 35.76
N SER A 22 -28.91 -22.54 34.84
CA SER A 22 -29.49 -23.85 34.43
C SER A 22 -30.01 -23.99 33.00
N ARG A 23 -29.58 -23.15 32.04
CA ARG A 23 -29.56 -23.54 30.62
C ARG A 23 -28.30 -23.01 29.90
N THR A 24 -27.31 -23.91 29.88
CA THR A 24 -26.34 -24.15 28.81
C THR A 24 -25.15 -23.18 28.70
N LEU A 25 -24.19 -23.31 29.62
CA LEU A 25 -22.81 -22.91 29.37
C LEU A 25 -22.00 -24.21 29.25
N VAL A 26 -21.78 -24.65 28.02
CA VAL A 26 -21.01 -25.86 27.70
C VAL A 26 -19.56 -25.61 28.09
N VAL A 27 -19.17 -26.23 29.20
CA VAL A 27 -17.83 -26.29 29.76
C VAL A 27 -17.21 -27.62 29.30
N ILE A 28 -16.11 -27.51 28.55
CA ILE A 28 -14.95 -28.42 28.46
C ILE A 28 -15.23 -29.86 27.97
N ASP A 29 -14.64 -30.28 26.84
CA ASP A 29 -13.63 -31.34 26.96
C ASP A 29 -12.65 -31.46 25.79
N THR A 30 -11.41 -31.65 26.26
CA THR A 30 -10.20 -32.12 25.62
C THR A 30 -10.45 -33.45 24.88
N THR A 31 -9.60 -33.70 23.88
CA THR A 31 -9.44 -34.93 23.08
C THR A 31 -10.22 -34.99 21.76
N ARG A 32 -9.55 -34.59 20.66
CA ARG A 32 -9.19 -35.58 19.64
C ARG A 32 -8.07 -35.08 18.74
N SER A 33 -6.92 -35.71 18.92
CA SER A 33 -5.83 -35.83 17.98
C SER A 33 -6.35 -36.02 16.56
N TYR A 34 -5.93 -35.16 15.63
CA TYR A 34 -5.85 -35.55 14.22
C TYR A 34 -4.46 -35.23 13.72
N THR A 35 -3.65 -36.29 13.70
CA THR A 35 -2.43 -36.40 12.93
C THR A 35 -2.78 -36.24 11.45
N HIS A 36 -2.23 -35.25 10.77
CA HIS A 36 -1.93 -35.41 9.36
C HIS A 36 -0.55 -34.86 9.06
N SER A 37 0.38 -35.81 9.02
CA SER A 37 1.70 -35.74 8.41
C SER A 37 1.62 -35.22 6.97
N GLY A 38 2.28 -34.09 6.72
CA GLY A 38 2.67 -33.60 5.41
C GLY A 38 4.03 -32.91 5.55
N PRO A 39 4.95 -33.03 4.58
CA PRO A 39 6.35 -32.76 4.78
C PRO A 39 6.59 -31.28 5.10
N THR A 40 7.41 -31.10 6.11
CA THR A 40 7.97 -29.85 6.62
C THR A 40 8.68 -29.09 5.50
N THR A 41 8.05 -28.04 4.98
CA THR A 41 8.82 -26.92 4.42
C THR A 41 8.83 -25.84 5.49
N SER A 42 9.89 -25.88 6.29
CA SER A 42 10.30 -24.84 7.22
C SER A 42 10.36 -23.50 6.48
N MET A 43 9.36 -22.65 6.65
CA MET A 43 9.54 -21.20 6.51
C MET A 43 9.67 -20.66 7.93
N ALA A 44 10.92 -20.63 8.38
CA ALA A 44 11.30 -19.91 9.56
C ALA A 44 10.80 -18.46 9.43
N LEU A 45 10.07 -18.01 10.44
CA LEU A 45 9.75 -16.61 10.63
C LEU A 45 11.07 -15.88 10.94
N GLN A 46 11.69 -15.27 9.94
CA GLN A 46 12.48 -14.08 10.21
C GLN A 46 11.48 -12.99 10.61
N GLY A 47 11.40 -12.74 11.92
CA GLY A 47 10.79 -11.52 12.42
C GLY A 47 11.75 -10.38 12.12
N ASP A 48 11.59 -9.77 10.95
CA ASP A 48 12.14 -8.46 10.68
C ASP A 48 11.10 -7.45 11.17
N ASP A 49 11.49 -6.79 12.24
CA ASP A 49 10.96 -5.58 12.83
C ASP A 49 10.33 -4.62 11.80
N ASP A 50 8.99 -4.48 11.87
CA ASP A 50 8.23 -3.33 11.38
C ASP A 50 8.56 -2.06 12.19
N SER A 51 9.84 -1.71 12.22
CA SER A 51 10.36 -0.45 12.75
C SER A 51 10.14 0.61 11.70
N TRP A 52 8.92 1.16 11.62
CA TRP A 52 8.67 2.36 10.81
C TRP A 52 9.54 3.49 11.35
N SER A 53 10.63 3.79 10.65
CA SER A 53 11.45 4.96 10.91
C SER A 53 10.97 6.12 10.05
N PRO A 54 10.82 7.34 10.61
CA PRO A 54 10.54 8.52 9.80
C PRO A 54 11.62 8.70 8.72
N PRO A 55 11.23 9.03 7.47
CA PRO A 55 12.17 9.19 6.36
C PRO A 55 13.26 10.22 6.67
N SER A 56 14.48 9.98 6.16
CA SER A 56 15.61 10.88 6.34
C SER A 56 15.34 12.25 5.71
N GLU A 57 16.07 13.29 6.14
CA GLU A 57 15.94 14.64 5.58
C GLU A 57 16.12 14.67 4.05
N SER A 58 17.03 13.85 3.52
CA SER A 58 17.23 13.66 2.08
C SER A 58 16.03 13.03 1.40
N ASP A 59 15.39 12.02 2.01
CA ASP A 59 14.22 11.36 1.45
C ASP A 59 13.03 12.32 1.44
N LEU A 60 12.85 13.10 2.50
CA LEU A 60 11.81 14.14 2.56
C LEU A 60 11.98 15.17 1.43
N LYS A 61 13.22 15.53 1.11
CA LYS A 61 13.50 16.44 -0.01
C LYS A 61 13.11 15.83 -1.35
N ILE A 62 13.43 14.55 -1.57
CA ILE A 62 13.04 13.81 -2.79
C ILE A 62 11.52 13.69 -2.89
N LEU A 63 10.85 13.33 -1.79
CA LEU A 63 9.40 13.21 -1.72
C LEU A 63 8.70 14.55 -1.98
N ARG A 64 9.22 15.65 -1.43
CA ARG A 64 8.71 16.99 -1.68
C ARG A 64 8.89 17.39 -3.14
N ALA A 65 10.08 17.21 -3.71
CA ALA A 65 10.35 17.50 -5.11
C ALA A 65 9.42 16.69 -6.05
N ARG A 66 9.21 15.40 -5.75
CA ARG A 66 8.27 14.56 -6.50
C ARG A 66 6.83 15.08 -6.37
N ARG A 67 6.38 15.48 -5.18
CA ARG A 67 5.03 16.03 -4.98
C ARG A 67 4.84 17.34 -5.75
N GLU A 68 5.78 18.26 -5.64
CA GLU A 68 5.72 19.54 -6.34
C GLU A 68 5.67 19.36 -7.86
N HIS A 69 6.41 18.38 -8.39
CA HIS A 69 6.35 18.00 -9.79
C HIS A 69 4.96 17.48 -10.18
N GLN A 70 4.38 16.57 -9.40
CA GLN A 70 3.02 16.05 -9.65
C GLN A 70 1.93 17.12 -9.52
N ASP A 71 2.09 18.08 -8.62
CA ASP A 71 1.17 19.21 -8.47
C ASP A 71 1.24 20.16 -9.67
N ARG A 72 2.41 20.30 -10.29
CA ARG A 72 2.57 21.08 -11.53
C ARG A 72 1.91 20.35 -12.70
N ILE A 73 2.12 19.04 -12.83
CA ILE A 73 1.44 18.20 -13.82
C ILE A 73 -0.07 18.32 -13.66
N SER A 74 -0.59 18.21 -12.44
CA SER A 74 -2.04 18.25 -12.16
C SER A 74 -2.66 19.60 -12.55
N ARG A 75 -1.94 20.71 -12.34
CA ARG A 75 -2.37 22.04 -12.79
C ARG A 75 -2.43 22.12 -14.31
N LEU A 76 -1.36 21.73 -14.98
CA LEU A 76 -1.28 21.76 -16.44
C LEU A 76 -2.34 20.84 -17.08
N MET A 77 -2.60 19.68 -16.47
CA MET A 77 -3.68 18.77 -16.86
C MET A 77 -5.02 19.49 -16.88
N GLY A 78 -5.33 20.22 -15.81
CA GLY A 78 -6.54 21.03 -15.71
C GLY A 78 -6.66 22.04 -16.86
N ASP A 79 -5.58 22.76 -17.18
CA ASP A 79 -5.58 23.74 -18.26
C ASP A 79 -5.87 23.13 -19.63
N TYR A 80 -5.33 21.94 -19.91
CA TYR A 80 -5.60 21.23 -21.16
C TYR A 80 -7.05 20.71 -21.23
N LEU A 81 -7.62 20.24 -20.12
CA LEU A 81 -9.02 19.84 -20.08
C LEU A 81 -9.96 21.02 -20.35
N LEU A 82 -9.67 22.19 -19.80
CA LEU A 82 -10.44 23.41 -20.05
C LEU A 82 -10.33 23.87 -21.53
N LYS A 83 -9.22 23.60 -22.21
CA LYS A 83 -9.06 23.80 -23.67
C LYS A 83 -9.87 22.78 -24.51
N GLY A 84 -10.46 21.77 -23.87
CA GLY A 84 -11.28 20.74 -24.50
C GLY A 84 -10.52 19.49 -24.94
N TYR A 85 -9.36 19.21 -24.33
CA TYR A 85 -8.66 17.94 -24.50
C TYR A 85 -9.37 16.84 -23.71
N ARG A 86 -9.25 15.59 -24.15
CA ARG A 86 -9.89 14.43 -23.51
C ARG A 86 -8.87 13.62 -22.73
N MET A 87 -9.11 13.37 -21.45
CA MET A 87 -8.32 12.45 -20.64
C MET A 87 -8.58 11.00 -21.06
N LEU A 88 -7.53 10.18 -21.16
CA LEU A 88 -7.61 8.77 -21.50
C LEU A 88 -7.41 7.88 -20.27
N GLY A 89 -7.75 6.59 -20.40
CA GLY A 89 -7.46 5.57 -19.38
C GLY A 89 -6.06 4.95 -19.52
N ASP A 90 -5.24 5.50 -20.41
CA ASP A 90 -3.89 5.02 -20.71
C ASP A 90 -2.84 5.95 -20.10
N SER A 91 -1.72 5.37 -19.66
CA SER A 91 -0.56 6.08 -19.13
C SER A 91 0.58 6.15 -20.14
N CYS A 92 1.40 7.19 -20.07
CA CYS A 92 2.63 7.31 -20.84
C CYS A 92 3.66 6.27 -20.41
N ASP A 93 4.28 5.56 -21.37
CA ASP A 93 5.29 4.52 -21.09
C ASP A 93 6.58 5.08 -20.46
N THR A 94 6.89 6.36 -20.66
CA THR A 94 8.12 6.99 -20.15
C THR A 94 7.99 7.44 -18.70
N CYS A 95 6.92 8.15 -18.35
CA CYS A 95 6.78 8.81 -17.05
C CYS A 95 5.59 8.32 -16.22
N GLY A 96 4.70 7.49 -16.78
CA GLY A 96 3.51 6.98 -16.11
C GLY A 96 2.37 7.99 -15.95
N THR A 97 2.51 9.22 -16.45
CA THR A 97 1.43 10.22 -16.43
C THR A 97 0.31 9.86 -17.41
N ILE A 98 -0.94 10.12 -17.05
CA ILE A 98 -2.12 9.87 -17.89
C ILE A 98 -2.01 10.65 -19.21
N LEU A 99 -2.33 9.98 -20.32
CA LEU A 99 -2.34 10.59 -21.65
C LEU A 99 -3.61 11.42 -21.88
N LEU A 100 -3.45 12.52 -22.61
CA LEU A 100 -4.56 13.32 -23.14
C LEU A 100 -4.66 13.14 -24.65
N GLN A 101 -5.85 13.40 -25.17
CA GLN A 101 -6.11 13.42 -26.59
C GLN A 101 -6.60 14.81 -27.02
N ASP A 102 -5.93 15.38 -28.00
CA ASP A 102 -6.37 16.63 -28.64
C ASP A 102 -7.61 16.40 -29.53
N LYS A 103 -8.24 17.48 -29.96
CA LYS A 103 -9.38 17.49 -30.91
C LYS A 103 -9.06 16.74 -32.20
N GLN A 104 -7.80 16.72 -32.60
CA GLN A 104 -7.28 16.00 -33.77
C GLN A 104 -6.99 14.51 -33.52
N LYS A 105 -7.41 13.97 -32.37
CA LYS A 105 -7.18 12.58 -31.95
C LYS A 105 -5.73 12.17 -31.69
N LYS A 106 -4.80 13.13 -31.68
CA LYS A 106 -3.39 12.90 -31.31
C LYS A 106 -3.25 12.66 -29.80
N LEU A 107 -2.48 11.64 -29.43
CA LEU A 107 -2.09 11.34 -28.05
C LEU A 107 -0.98 12.30 -27.59
N LEU A 108 -1.13 12.85 -26.39
CA LEU A 108 -0.27 13.86 -25.79
C LEU A 108 0.04 13.48 -24.34
N CYS A 109 1.34 13.46 -23.99
CA CYS A 109 1.79 13.42 -22.60
C CYS A 109 2.24 14.82 -22.18
N ILE A 110 1.49 15.46 -21.29
CA ILE A 110 1.81 16.82 -20.82
C ILE A 110 3.05 16.87 -19.92
N SER A 111 3.39 15.77 -19.25
CA SER A 111 4.58 15.69 -18.42
C SER A 111 5.83 15.75 -19.28
N CYS A 112 5.93 14.91 -20.31
CA CYS A 112 7.08 14.90 -21.21
C CYS A 112 7.12 16.13 -22.13
N GLN A 113 5.96 16.63 -22.59
CA GLN A 113 5.97 17.69 -23.59
C GLN A 113 6.28 19.08 -23.02
N GLU A 114 5.85 19.39 -21.79
CA GLU A 114 5.97 20.75 -21.24
C GLU A 114 6.99 20.86 -20.11
N LEU A 115 7.34 19.76 -19.41
CA LEU A 115 8.25 19.82 -18.26
C LEU A 115 9.70 19.48 -18.60
N ASP A 116 9.94 18.78 -19.71
CA ASP A 116 11.30 18.54 -20.21
C ASP A 116 11.90 19.83 -20.79
N SER A 117 11.08 20.74 -21.35
CA SER A 117 11.54 22.05 -21.85
C SER A 117 12.04 23.02 -20.78
N ASP A 118 11.60 22.86 -19.51
CA ASP A 118 11.99 23.73 -18.39
C ASP A 118 13.11 23.14 -17.51
N THR A 119 13.53 21.89 -17.72
CA THR A 119 14.45 21.19 -16.81
C THR A 119 15.75 20.66 -17.40
N GLU A 120 16.05 20.91 -18.68
CA GLU A 120 17.31 20.47 -19.32
C GLU A 120 18.58 21.20 -18.83
N LYS A 121 18.50 22.09 -17.83
CA LYS A 121 19.66 22.92 -17.42
C LYS A 121 20.31 22.58 -16.08
N ASP A 122 19.62 21.96 -15.12
CA ASP A 122 20.19 21.77 -13.77
C ASP A 122 19.80 20.45 -13.09
N ASN A 123 19.94 19.32 -13.79
CA ASN A 123 19.86 18.01 -13.14
C ASN A 123 21.19 17.24 -13.23
N PRO A 124 22.02 17.25 -12.17
CA PRO A 124 23.31 16.56 -12.16
C PRO A 124 23.20 15.02 -12.17
N VAL A 125 21.99 14.46 -12.08
CA VAL A 125 21.77 13.00 -12.06
C VAL A 125 21.71 12.40 -13.48
N LEU A 126 21.42 13.20 -14.51
CA LEU A 126 21.14 12.68 -15.87
C LEU A 126 22.13 13.12 -16.95
N ASN A 127 23.14 13.94 -16.64
CA ASN A 127 24.13 14.39 -17.62
C ASN A 127 25.57 14.22 -17.12
N HIS A 128 26.29 13.24 -17.67
CA HIS A 128 27.70 12.97 -17.37
C HIS A 128 28.60 14.20 -17.69
N GLN A 129 28.24 15.00 -18.70
CA GLN A 129 28.97 16.21 -19.06
C GLN A 129 28.86 17.31 -18.00
N ALA A 130 27.72 17.40 -17.30
CA ALA A 130 27.49 18.35 -16.20
C ALA A 130 28.20 17.91 -14.91
N ALA A 131 28.28 16.59 -14.66
CA ALA A 131 29.09 16.07 -13.55
C ALA A 131 30.57 16.41 -13.73
N LEU A 132 31.10 16.32 -14.96
CA LEU A 132 32.49 16.67 -15.26
C LEU A 132 32.77 18.17 -15.15
N SER A 133 31.82 19.05 -15.52
CA SER A 133 32.00 20.50 -15.35
C SER A 133 31.98 20.90 -13.87
N GLN A 134 31.13 20.31 -13.05
CA GLN A 134 31.11 20.56 -11.59
C GLN A 134 32.39 20.06 -10.90
N VAL A 135 32.94 18.93 -11.32
CA VAL A 135 34.23 18.44 -10.81
C VAL A 135 35.36 19.39 -11.23
N ARG A 136 35.35 19.87 -12.47
CA ARG A 136 36.33 20.86 -12.96
C ARG A 136 36.24 22.19 -12.21
N GLU A 137 35.03 22.69 -11.95
CA GLU A 137 34.82 23.92 -11.18
C GLU A 137 35.27 23.76 -9.71
N ARG A 138 35.01 22.59 -9.09
CA ARG A 138 35.52 22.27 -7.75
C ARG A 138 37.05 22.19 -7.69
N GLN A 139 37.69 21.72 -8.75
CA GLN A 139 39.16 21.65 -8.85
C GLN A 139 39.82 23.03 -9.01
N LEU A 140 39.11 24.04 -9.52
CA LEU A 140 39.62 25.41 -9.68
C LEU A 140 39.56 26.23 -8.39
N CYS A 141 38.77 25.80 -7.38
CA CYS A 141 38.60 26.50 -6.11
C CYS A 141 39.53 26.01 -4.98
N HIS A 142 40.37 25.00 -5.21
CA HIS A 142 41.36 24.51 -4.23
C HIS A 142 42.80 24.68 -4.75
N PRO A 143 43.76 25.21 -3.95
CA PRO A 143 45.17 25.18 -4.30
C PRO A 143 45.72 23.73 -4.28
N PRO A 144 46.79 23.42 -5.03
CA PRO A 144 47.20 22.05 -5.27
C PRO A 144 48.00 21.49 -4.08
N CYS A 145 47.62 20.32 -3.60
CA CYS A 145 48.53 19.39 -2.94
C CYS A 145 48.45 18.04 -3.68
N GLN A 146 49.60 17.61 -4.18
CA GLN A 146 49.84 16.44 -5.02
C GLN A 146 49.75 15.14 -4.21
N GLU A 147 49.22 14.06 -4.78
CA GLU A 147 49.88 12.74 -4.77
C GLU A 147 49.29 11.80 -5.85
N ASN A 148 50.06 10.80 -6.25
CA ASN A 148 50.20 10.16 -7.57
C ASN A 148 49.20 8.99 -7.89
N PRO A 149 49.14 8.48 -9.15
CA PRO A 149 48.15 7.49 -9.62
C PRO A 149 48.63 6.03 -9.44
N PRO A 150 47.74 5.04 -9.65
CA PRO A 150 47.99 4.14 -10.78
C PRO A 150 46.75 3.69 -11.57
N THR A 151 47.08 3.35 -12.81
CA THR A 151 46.34 2.87 -13.99
C THR A 151 45.84 1.42 -13.88
N ASP A 152 44.66 1.14 -14.46
CA ASP A 152 44.31 -0.07 -15.23
C ASP A 152 42.94 0.21 -15.91
N GLU A 153 42.87 0.53 -17.22
CA GLU A 153 42.75 -0.42 -18.36
C GLU A 153 41.69 -1.51 -18.04
N VAL A 154 40.51 -1.62 -18.67
CA VAL A 154 40.26 -2.12 -20.03
C VAL A 154 38.73 -2.05 -20.35
N GLN A 155 38.40 -1.33 -21.44
CA GLN A 155 37.44 -1.59 -22.54
C GLN A 155 35.98 -2.15 -22.37
N PRO A 156 35.09 -1.85 -23.35
CA PRO A 156 33.64 -1.95 -23.24
C PRO A 156 33.08 -3.28 -23.78
N VAL A 157 31.98 -3.78 -23.21
CA VAL A 157 31.25 -4.94 -23.74
C VAL A 157 29.80 -4.59 -24.04
N SER A 158 29.43 -4.93 -25.27
CA SER A 158 28.19 -4.63 -25.97
C SER A 158 26.93 -5.27 -25.36
N MET A 159 25.79 -4.64 -25.64
CA MET A 159 24.43 -5.14 -25.41
C MET A 159 24.22 -6.59 -25.87
N PRO A 160 23.23 -7.28 -25.28
CA PRO A 160 22.17 -7.80 -26.13
C PRO A 160 20.74 -7.57 -25.59
N LYS A 161 19.87 -7.22 -26.53
CA LYS A 161 18.40 -7.21 -26.46
C LYS A 161 17.83 -8.63 -26.64
N PRO A 162 16.75 -8.99 -25.92
CA PRO A 162 15.73 -9.92 -26.43
C PRO A 162 14.35 -9.23 -26.39
N LYS A 163 13.72 -8.89 -27.53
CA LYS A 163 12.83 -9.72 -28.36
C LYS A 163 11.62 -10.27 -27.59
N SER A 164 10.52 -9.57 -27.86
CA SER A 164 9.12 -9.99 -27.86
C SER A 164 8.86 -11.49 -27.96
N ASP A 165 7.94 -11.98 -27.14
CA ASP A 165 6.91 -12.88 -27.64
C ASP A 165 5.55 -12.50 -27.04
N SER A 166 4.58 -12.43 -27.94
CA SER A 166 3.18 -12.10 -27.70
C SER A 166 2.38 -13.39 -27.75
N SER A 167 1.46 -13.62 -26.82
CA SER A 167 0.09 -13.98 -27.20
C SER A 167 -0.87 -14.19 -26.02
N PRO A 168 -2.18 -14.08 -26.28
CA PRO A 168 -3.19 -13.62 -25.35
C PRO A 168 -3.99 -14.78 -24.74
N VAL A 169 -4.35 -14.66 -23.46
CA VAL A 169 -5.40 -15.50 -22.86
C VAL A 169 -6.63 -14.63 -22.63
N LYS A 170 -7.74 -15.12 -23.18
CA LYS A 170 -9.02 -14.46 -23.43
C LYS A 170 -9.74 -14.03 -22.15
N PRO A 171 -10.57 -12.96 -22.21
CA PRO A 171 -11.49 -12.58 -21.16
C PRO A 171 -12.86 -13.23 -21.42
N ASP A 172 -13.23 -14.23 -20.62
CA ASP A 172 -14.60 -14.72 -20.51
C ASP A 172 -14.74 -15.26 -19.08
N SER A 173 -15.41 -14.58 -18.14
CA SER A 173 -16.82 -14.82 -17.90
C SER A 173 -17.39 -13.67 -17.07
N ILE A 174 -18.46 -13.05 -17.56
CA ILE A 174 -19.32 -12.16 -16.79
C ILE A 174 -20.09 -13.05 -15.80
N LEU A 175 -19.56 -13.21 -14.58
CA LEU A 175 -20.31 -13.67 -13.42
C LEU A 175 -20.86 -12.43 -12.69
N PRO A 176 -22.06 -12.45 -12.09
CA PRO A 176 -22.68 -11.25 -11.55
C PRO A 176 -21.78 -10.59 -10.51
N SER A 177 -21.62 -9.26 -10.61
CA SER A 177 -20.93 -8.41 -9.62
C SER A 177 -21.30 -8.75 -8.18
N THR A 178 -22.52 -9.26 -7.98
CA THR A 178 -23.04 -9.81 -6.72
C THR A 178 -22.17 -10.92 -6.11
N ASP A 179 -21.65 -11.87 -6.90
CA ASP A 179 -20.84 -12.98 -6.37
C ASP A 179 -19.48 -12.47 -5.87
N ALA A 180 -18.88 -11.50 -6.57
CA ALA A 180 -17.64 -10.86 -6.14
C ALA A 180 -17.82 -10.06 -4.83
N ILE A 181 -18.95 -9.36 -4.68
CA ILE A 181 -19.29 -8.62 -3.46
C ILE A 181 -19.51 -9.58 -2.28
N VAL A 182 -20.22 -10.69 -2.50
CA VAL A 182 -20.47 -11.72 -1.46
C VAL A 182 -19.17 -12.40 -1.04
N LEU A 183 -18.29 -12.73 -1.99
CA LEU A 183 -16.96 -13.29 -1.70
C LEU A 183 -16.10 -12.30 -0.90
N ALA A 184 -16.09 -11.02 -1.28
CA ALA A 184 -15.37 -10.00 -0.54
C ALA A 184 -15.93 -9.81 0.89
N GLU A 185 -17.26 -9.80 1.05
CA GLU A 185 -17.92 -9.71 2.35
C GLU A 185 -17.52 -10.88 3.25
N SER A 186 -17.53 -12.12 2.72
CA SER A 186 -17.12 -13.31 3.46
C SER A 186 -15.65 -13.26 3.91
N ALA A 187 -14.73 -12.86 3.02
CA ALA A 187 -13.31 -12.76 3.35
C ALA A 187 -13.02 -11.69 4.43
N VAL A 188 -13.73 -10.55 4.39
CA VAL A 188 -13.59 -9.51 5.40
C VAL A 188 -14.17 -9.94 6.75
N LEU A 189 -15.30 -10.66 6.76
CA LEU A 189 -15.88 -11.23 7.97
C LEU A 189 -14.96 -12.26 8.62
N ASP A 190 -14.33 -13.13 7.83
CA ASP A 190 -13.34 -14.10 8.32
C ASP A 190 -12.15 -13.39 8.96
N LYS A 191 -11.64 -12.33 8.33
CA LYS A 191 -10.51 -11.57 8.87
C LYS A 191 -10.89 -10.82 10.16
N LEU A 192 -12.11 -10.31 10.24
CA LEU A 192 -12.66 -9.68 11.45
C LEU A 192 -12.79 -10.69 12.60
N CYS A 193 -13.30 -11.89 12.31
CA CYS A 193 -13.40 -12.98 13.28
C CYS A 193 -12.01 -13.39 13.79
N TRP A 194 -11.06 -13.59 12.88
CA TRP A 194 -9.67 -13.89 13.22
C TRP A 194 -9.05 -12.81 14.11
N ALA A 195 -9.18 -11.53 13.74
CA ALA A 195 -8.61 -10.43 14.51
C ALA A 195 -9.24 -10.34 15.91
N SER A 196 -10.56 -10.56 16.01
CA SER A 196 -11.28 -10.55 17.28
C SER A 196 -10.86 -11.70 18.20
N HIS A 197 -10.58 -12.87 17.63
CA HIS A 197 -10.07 -14.02 18.38
C HIS A 197 -8.63 -13.78 18.86
N GLN A 198 -7.75 -13.32 17.97
CA GLN A 198 -6.35 -13.02 18.30
C GLN A 198 -6.25 -11.93 19.36
N LEU A 199 -7.16 -10.96 19.36
CA LEU A 199 -7.18 -9.88 20.34
C LEU A 199 -7.40 -10.40 21.76
N GLN A 200 -8.24 -11.44 21.94
CA GLN A 200 -8.49 -12.05 23.25
C GLN A 200 -7.29 -12.84 23.78
N ALA A 201 -6.50 -13.44 22.88
CA ALA A 201 -5.32 -14.22 23.24
C ALA A 201 -4.07 -13.35 23.45
N THR A 202 -4.10 -12.09 23.00
CA THR A 202 -2.94 -11.21 22.98
C THR A 202 -2.69 -10.55 24.34
N SER A 203 -1.43 -10.61 24.80
CA SER A 203 -0.96 -9.89 25.99
C SER A 203 -0.11 -8.64 25.68
N SER A 204 0.21 -8.38 24.41
CA SER A 204 0.92 -7.17 23.97
C SER A 204 -0.04 -6.01 23.67
N VAL A 205 0.25 -4.84 24.24
CA VAL A 205 -0.54 -3.62 24.03
C VAL A 205 -0.40 -3.11 22.60
N GLU A 206 0.79 -3.21 22.03
CA GLU A 206 1.09 -2.79 20.65
C GLU A 206 0.34 -3.67 19.64
N TYR A 207 0.38 -4.98 19.82
CA TYR A 207 -0.30 -5.92 18.91
C TYR A 207 -1.83 -5.82 19.05
N SER A 208 -2.35 -5.64 20.27
CA SER A 208 -3.79 -5.40 20.47
C SER A 208 -4.27 -4.10 19.82
N SER A 209 -3.45 -3.03 19.83
CA SER A 209 -3.72 -1.80 19.10
C SER A 209 -3.81 -2.04 17.57
N GLN A 210 -2.85 -2.78 17.00
CA GLN A 210 -2.85 -3.13 15.58
C GLN A 210 -4.10 -3.94 15.19
N LEU A 211 -4.49 -4.92 16.02
CA LEU A 211 -5.71 -5.71 15.82
C LEU A 211 -6.98 -4.85 15.89
N CYS A 212 -7.04 -3.87 16.80
CA CYS A 212 -8.16 -2.93 16.88
C CYS A 212 -8.25 -2.04 15.62
N SER A 213 -7.11 -1.56 15.11
CA SER A 213 -7.07 -0.85 13.83
C SER A 213 -7.56 -1.71 12.67
N LEU A 214 -7.11 -2.97 12.59
CA LEU A 214 -7.57 -3.93 11.58
C LEU A 214 -9.07 -4.18 11.65
N ILE A 215 -9.62 -4.42 12.85
CA ILE A 215 -11.07 -4.61 13.07
C ILE A 215 -11.85 -3.36 12.60
N GLY A 216 -11.35 -2.16 12.91
CA GLY A 216 -11.91 -0.89 12.44
C GLY A 216 -11.94 -0.80 10.92
N SER A 217 -10.82 -1.13 10.25
CA SER A 217 -10.73 -1.15 8.79
C SER A 217 -11.68 -2.18 8.17
N CYS A 218 -11.76 -3.41 8.71
CA CYS A 218 -12.70 -4.43 8.25
C CYS A 218 -14.17 -3.96 8.37
N ALA A 219 -14.53 -3.33 9.50
CA ALA A 219 -15.88 -2.78 9.69
C ALA A 219 -16.22 -1.68 8.68
N GLN A 220 -15.23 -0.83 8.33
CA GLN A 220 -15.41 0.20 7.31
C GLN A 220 -15.58 -0.41 5.91
N SER A 221 -14.75 -1.40 5.54
CA SER A 221 -14.90 -2.13 4.27
C SER A 221 -16.26 -2.81 4.13
N LEU A 222 -16.80 -3.40 5.21
CA LEU A 222 -18.14 -4.01 5.19
C LEU A 222 -19.25 -2.98 4.96
N ARG A 223 -19.11 -1.74 5.46
CA ARG A 223 -20.08 -0.68 5.16
C ARG A 223 -20.09 -0.35 3.67
N PHE A 224 -18.92 -0.16 3.07
CA PHE A 224 -18.82 0.09 1.63
C PHE A 224 -19.39 -1.05 0.78
N LEU A 225 -19.12 -2.31 1.15
CA LEU A 225 -19.68 -3.46 0.44
C LEU A 225 -21.21 -3.55 0.57
N ARG A 226 -21.78 -3.16 1.71
CA ARG A 226 -23.24 -3.08 1.88
C ARG A 226 -23.85 -1.95 1.06
N ASP A 227 -23.20 -0.81 0.99
CA ASP A 227 -23.66 0.33 0.19
C ASP A 227 -23.70 -0.02 -1.31
N LEU A 228 -22.78 -0.87 -1.79
CA LEU A 228 -22.75 -1.36 -3.18
C LEU A 228 -23.83 -2.42 -3.50
N LYS A 229 -24.50 -2.98 -2.50
CA LYS A 229 -25.55 -4.00 -2.67
C LYS A 229 -26.94 -3.38 -2.88
N HIS A 230 -27.10 -2.09 -2.58
CA HIS A 230 -28.31 -1.30 -2.78
C HIS A 230 -28.35 -0.63 -4.15
#